data_AF-A0A443S4X1-F1
#
_entry.id   AF-A0A443S4X1-F1
#
_cell.length_a   1.000
_cell.length_b   1.000
_cell.length_c   1.000
_cell.angle_alpha   90.00
_cell.angle_beta   90.00
_cell.angle_gamma   90.00
#
_symmetry.space_group_name_H-M   'P 1'
#
loop_
_entity.id
_entity.type
_entity.pdbx_description
1 polymer ?
#
loop_
_entity_poly.entity_id
_entity_poly.type
_entity_poly.pdbx_seq_one_letter_code
_entity_poly.pdbx_strand_id
1 'polypeptide(L)'
;MSYEIYRNTTIGITLLDTLEEMIKNEQLTNRIIRRVLREFDKHICEKVSKCDVNVDIYKSITDDDNYKCLSTYRFCDNVWTLILRNVTVTIKDPGYVDHHVKKIFIEKLKIVACEAKDEKRESKARKKQSMDLGD
;
A
#
# COMPACT_ATOMS: atom_id res chain seq x y z
N MET A 1 -8.43 -10.81 2.74
CA MET A 1 -8.99 -9.47 3.06
C MET A 1 -8.63 -8.53 1.93
N SER A 2 -9.47 -7.56 1.58
CA SER A 2 -9.24 -6.64 0.46
C SER A 2 -9.24 -5.19 0.97
N TYR A 3 -8.15 -4.46 0.72
CA TYR A 3 -8.05 -3.04 1.05
C TYR A 3 -8.39 -2.18 -0.17
N GLU A 4 -9.21 -1.15 0.01
CA GLU A 4 -9.59 -0.22 -1.06
C GLU A 4 -8.51 0.83 -1.35
N ILE A 5 -7.44 0.88 -0.54
CA ILE A 5 -6.35 1.87 -0.68
C ILE A 5 -5.72 1.85 -2.08
N TYR A 6 -5.69 0.69 -2.73
CA TYR A 6 -5.12 0.54 -4.07
C TYR A 6 -5.98 1.17 -5.18
N ARG A 7 -7.23 1.57 -4.90
CA ARG A 7 -8.04 2.33 -5.86
C ARG A 7 -7.46 3.72 -6.13
N ASN A 8 -6.65 4.27 -5.22
CA ASN A 8 -5.95 5.56 -5.39
C ASN A 8 -4.60 5.43 -6.13
N THR A 9 -4.23 4.22 -6.59
CA THR A 9 -3.07 4.04 -7.47
C THR A 9 -3.44 4.41 -8.90
N THR A 10 -2.46 4.64 -9.78
CA THR A 10 -2.71 4.95 -11.20
C THR A 10 -3.65 3.93 -11.85
N ILE A 11 -3.41 2.62 -11.65
CA ILE A 11 -4.28 1.57 -12.21
C ILE A 11 -5.70 1.60 -11.63
N GLY A 12 -5.83 1.89 -10.33
CA GLY A 12 -7.12 2.03 -9.67
C GLY A 12 -7.92 3.24 -10.15
N ILE A 13 -7.26 4.39 -10.31
CA ILE A 13 -7.86 5.63 -10.82
C ILE A 13 -8.32 5.43 -12.26
N THR A 14 -7.45 4.89 -13.13
CA THR A 14 -7.81 4.63 -14.53
C THR A 14 -8.98 3.66 -14.65
N LEU A 15 -9.06 2.64 -13.78
CA LEU A 15 -10.23 1.76 -13.72
C LEU A 15 -11.49 2.53 -13.31
N LEU A 16 -11.42 3.37 -12.27
CA LEU A 16 -12.56 4.17 -11.81
C LEU A 16 -13.06 5.13 -12.90
N ASP A 17 -12.15 5.84 -13.57
CA ASP A 17 -12.47 6.76 -14.67
C ASP A 17 -13.19 6.03 -15.80
N THR A 18 -12.69 4.84 -16.19
CA THR A 18 -13.29 4.00 -17.24
C THR A 18 -14.69 3.53 -16.83
N LEU A 19 -14.87 3.08 -15.58
CA LEU A 19 -16.17 2.64 -15.09
C LEU A 19 -17.16 3.80 -14.99
N GLU A 20 -16.70 5.01 -14.66
CA GLU A 20 -17.53 6.21 -14.63
C GLU A 20 -18.02 6.60 -16.03
N GLU A 21 -17.16 6.52 -17.05
CA GLU A 21 -17.56 6.72 -18.45
C GLU A 21 -18.61 5.70 -18.89
N MET A 22 -18.45 4.43 -18.53
CA MET A 22 -19.44 3.39 -18.84
C MET A 22 -20.80 3.60 -18.13
N ILE A 23 -20.82 4.24 -16.95
CA ILE A 23 -22.08 4.68 -16.31
C ILE A 23 -22.72 5.79 -17.13
N LYS A 24 -21.93 6.82 -17.50
CA LYS A 24 -22.41 7.99 -18.24
C LYS A 24 -23.02 7.60 -19.58
N ASN A 25 -22.45 6.58 -20.23
CA ASN A 25 -22.94 6.03 -21.50
C ASN A 25 -24.06 5.00 -21.32
N GLU A 26 -24.59 4.82 -20.10
CA GLU A 26 -25.65 3.85 -19.75
C GLU A 26 -25.33 2.39 -20.11
N GLN A 27 -24.06 2.06 -20.28
CA GLN A 27 -23.61 0.71 -20.67
C GLN A 27 -23.59 -0.25 -19.48
N LEU A 28 -23.32 0.27 -18.28
CA LEU A 28 -23.21 -0.53 -17.06
C LEU A 28 -24.08 0.03 -15.94
N THR A 29 -24.61 -0.87 -15.12
CA THR A 29 -25.34 -0.49 -13.90
C THR A 29 -24.38 -0.34 -12.71
N ASN A 30 -24.75 0.52 -11.76
CA ASN A 30 -24.05 0.69 -10.48
C ASN A 30 -23.87 -0.61 -9.68
N ARG A 31 -24.68 -1.65 -9.95
CA ARG A 31 -24.54 -2.96 -9.31
C ARG A 31 -23.31 -3.72 -9.84
N ILE A 32 -23.08 -3.68 -11.15
CA ILE A 32 -21.96 -4.38 -11.79
C ILE A 32 -20.64 -3.73 -11.40
N ILE A 33 -20.60 -2.40 -11.37
CA ILE A 33 -19.40 -1.63 -11.04
C ILE A 33 -18.90 -1.91 -9.63
N ARG A 34 -19.83 -1.93 -8.66
CA ARG A 34 -19.50 -2.34 -7.28
C ARG A 34 -18.93 -3.76 -7.22
N ARG A 35 -19.37 -4.66 -8.09
CA ARG A 35 -18.80 -6.02 -8.18
C ARG A 35 -17.40 -5.98 -8.78
N VAL A 36 -17.18 -5.25 -9.87
CA VAL A 36 -15.85 -5.08 -10.49
C VAL A 36 -14.84 -4.52 -9.49
N LEU A 37 -15.21 -3.48 -8.74
CA LEU A 37 -14.32 -2.88 -7.74
C LEU A 37 -13.97 -3.86 -6.61
N ARG A 38 -14.92 -4.66 -6.14
CA ARG A 38 -14.64 -5.70 -5.13
C ARG A 38 -13.66 -6.76 -5.66
N GLU A 39 -13.82 -7.19 -6.90
CA GLU A 39 -12.87 -8.13 -7.51
C GLU A 39 -11.49 -7.49 -7.70
N PHE A 40 -11.45 -6.23 -8.12
CA PHE A 40 -10.20 -5.47 -8.20
C PHE A 40 -9.48 -5.42 -6.85
N ASP A 41 -10.15 -5.00 -5.77
CA ASP A 41 -9.54 -4.89 -4.45
C ASP A 41 -9.00 -6.23 -3.96
N LYS A 42 -9.73 -7.32 -4.22
CA LYS A 42 -9.33 -8.68 -3.85
C LYS A 42 -8.07 -9.09 -4.61
N HIS A 43 -8.07 -8.97 -5.93
CA HIS A 43 -6.99 -9.46 -6.78
C HIS A 43 -5.71 -8.62 -6.68
N ILE A 44 -5.82 -7.30 -6.52
CA ILE A 44 -4.64 -6.45 -6.36
C ILE A 44 -3.94 -6.74 -5.02
N CYS A 45 -4.69 -6.91 -3.93
CA CYS A 45 -4.13 -7.28 -2.64
C CYS A 45 -3.41 -8.62 -2.70
N GLU A 46 -4.02 -9.63 -3.34
CA GLU A 46 -3.41 -10.94 -3.52
C GLU A 46 -2.12 -10.86 -4.35
N LYS A 47 -2.13 -10.10 -5.45
CA LYS A 47 -0.98 -10.00 -6.34
C LYS A 47 0.17 -9.25 -5.69
N VAL A 48 -0.09 -8.11 -5.06
CA VAL A 48 0.93 -7.31 -4.35
C VAL A 48 1.55 -8.11 -3.21
N SER A 49 0.76 -8.91 -2.49
CA SER A 49 1.28 -9.76 -1.40
C SER A 49 2.24 -10.86 -1.88
N LYS A 50 2.16 -11.25 -3.16
CA LYS A 50 3.04 -12.25 -3.78
C LYS A 50 4.18 -11.64 -4.59
N CYS A 51 4.19 -10.32 -4.76
CA CYS A 51 5.24 -9.62 -5.47
C CYS A 51 6.34 -9.25 -4.47
N ASP A 52 7.46 -9.96 -4.55
CA ASP A 52 8.68 -9.58 -3.83
C ASP A 52 9.28 -8.34 -4.50
N VAL A 53 8.94 -7.15 -4.00
CA VAL A 53 9.62 -5.92 -4.38
C VAL A 53 10.45 -5.45 -3.19
N ASN A 54 11.76 -5.55 -3.33
CA ASN A 54 12.69 -5.08 -2.31
C ASN A 54 12.94 -3.58 -2.54
N VAL A 55 12.22 -2.76 -1.78
CA VAL A 55 12.36 -1.30 -1.77
C VAL A 55 13.02 -0.88 -0.47
N ASP A 56 14.19 -0.27 -0.59
CA ASP A 56 14.85 0.39 0.54
C ASP A 56 14.71 1.92 0.40
N ILE A 57 14.42 2.61 1.50
CA ILE A 57 14.27 4.07 1.53
C ILE A 57 15.33 4.65 2.47
N TYR A 58 16.18 5.53 1.94
CA TYR A 58 17.28 6.15 2.70
C TYR A 58 17.13 7.68 2.72
N LYS A 59 17.66 8.34 3.77
CA LYS A 59 17.87 9.80 3.78
C LYS A 59 18.79 10.14 2.59
N SER A 60 18.47 11.20 1.84
CA SER A 60 19.40 11.69 0.83
C SER A 60 20.66 12.23 1.50
N ILE A 61 21.82 11.88 0.96
CA ILE A 61 23.11 12.38 1.43
C ILE A 61 23.09 13.89 1.26
N THR A 62 22.90 14.57 2.38
CA THR A 62 22.94 16.02 2.53
C THR A 62 23.98 16.24 3.61
N ASP A 63 24.90 17.17 3.40
CA ASP A 63 26.02 17.46 4.31
C ASP A 63 25.58 18.01 5.69
N ASP A 64 24.26 18.12 5.90
CA ASP A 64 23.65 18.49 7.16
C ASP A 64 23.20 17.25 7.94
N ASP A 65 24.03 16.85 8.91
CA ASP A 65 23.74 15.76 9.85
C ASP A 65 22.43 15.99 10.63
N ASN A 66 21.97 17.24 10.79
CA ASN A 66 20.72 17.56 11.48
C ASN A 66 19.47 17.41 10.60
N TYR A 67 19.61 17.18 9.30
CA TYR A 67 18.45 17.04 8.41
C TYR A 67 17.63 15.78 8.75
N LYS A 68 16.37 15.98 9.17
CA LYS A 68 15.39 14.91 9.38
C LYS A 68 14.58 14.67 8.11
N CYS A 69 14.62 13.46 7.58
CA CYS A 69 13.87 13.11 6.37
C CYS A 69 12.36 12.96 6.62
N LEU A 70 11.92 12.63 7.84
CA LEU A 70 10.51 12.57 8.21
C LEU A 70 9.96 13.96 8.50
N SER A 71 9.07 14.46 7.64
CA SER A 71 8.45 15.78 7.77
C SER A 71 7.22 15.75 8.68
N THR A 72 6.32 14.77 8.52
CA THR A 72 5.16 14.58 9.40
C THR A 72 4.67 13.14 9.33
N TYR A 73 3.98 12.69 10.37
CA TYR A 73 3.30 11.40 10.41
C TYR A 73 1.90 11.51 11.01
N ARG A 74 1.05 10.51 10.75
CA ARG A 74 -0.26 10.33 11.38
C ARG A 74 -0.58 8.85 11.46
N PHE A 75 -1.18 8.46 12.58
CA PHE A 75 -1.79 7.14 12.74
C PHE A 75 -3.25 7.34 13.13
N CYS A 76 -4.17 6.79 12.33
CA CYS A 76 -5.60 6.83 12.56
C CYS A 76 -6.23 5.60 11.88
N ASP A 77 -7.22 4.97 12.53
CA ASP A 77 -7.95 3.80 12.00
C ASP A 77 -7.06 2.67 11.48
N ASN A 78 -5.97 2.37 12.20
CA ASN A 78 -4.98 1.35 11.83
C ASN A 78 -4.28 1.63 10.47
N VAL A 79 -4.22 2.90 10.08
CA VAL A 79 -3.51 3.37 8.88
C VAL A 79 -2.43 4.38 9.29
N TRP A 80 -1.20 4.06 8.91
CA TRP A 80 -0.08 5.00 8.98
C TRP A 80 -0.02 5.86 7.73
N THR A 81 0.19 7.16 7.90
CA THR A 81 0.55 8.08 6.83
C THR A 81 1.85 8.80 7.21
N LEU A 82 2.89 8.67 6.39
CA LEU A 82 4.17 9.34 6.57
C LEU A 82 4.43 10.25 5.37
N ILE A 83 4.96 11.45 5.63
CA ILE A 83 5.47 12.35 4.60
C ILE A 83 6.96 12.51 4.83
N LEU A 84 7.76 12.03 3.88
CA LEU A 84 9.21 12.17 3.86
C LEU A 84 9.61 13.26 2.87
N ARG A 85 10.74 13.91 3.12
CA ARG A 85 11.35 14.89 2.21
C ARG A 85 12.81 14.56 1.93
N ASN A 86 13.24 14.84 0.70
CA ASN A 86 14.61 14.64 0.19
C ASN A 86 15.14 13.24 0.54
N VAL A 87 14.48 12.22 -0.01
CA VAL A 87 14.83 10.80 0.20
C VAL A 87 15.35 10.19 -1.09
N THR A 88 16.23 9.20 -0.96
CA THR A 88 16.67 8.36 -2.07
C THR A 88 16.05 6.99 -1.90
N VAL A 89 15.21 6.60 -2.84
CA VAL A 89 14.59 5.28 -2.90
C VAL A 89 15.43 4.37 -3.77
N THR A 90 15.80 3.21 -3.23
CA THR A 90 16.56 2.19 -3.92
C THR A 90 15.65 1.00 -4.18
N ILE A 91 15.44 0.66 -5.45
CA ILE A 91 14.62 -0.46 -5.89
C ILE A 91 15.55 -1.57 -6.36
N LYS A 92 15.39 -2.76 -5.79
CA LYS A 92 16.09 -3.98 -6.19
C LYS A 92 15.07 -4.88 -6.88
N ASP A 93 15.22 -5.08 -8.18
CA ASP A 93 14.39 -6.01 -8.94
C ASP A 93 14.97 -7.43 -8.80
N PRO A 94 14.23 -8.39 -8.20
CA PRO A 94 14.71 -9.77 -8.07
C PRO A 94 14.69 -10.55 -9.39
N GLY A 95 14.10 -10.02 -10.47
CA GLY A 95 13.92 -10.72 -11.75
C GLY A 95 15.10 -10.62 -12.72
N TYR A 96 16.12 -9.79 -12.45
CA TYR A 96 17.27 -9.62 -13.33
C TYR A 96 18.54 -10.25 -12.75
N VAL A 97 19.22 -11.04 -13.59
CA VAL A 97 20.44 -11.80 -13.28
C VAL A 97 21.65 -10.88 -13.02
N ASP A 98 21.52 -9.60 -13.35
CA ASP A 98 22.49 -8.57 -13.02
C ASP A 98 21.79 -7.55 -12.11
N HIS A 99 22.36 -7.33 -10.92
CA HIS A 99 21.76 -6.56 -9.83
C HIS A 99 21.57 -5.07 -10.18
N HIS A 100 20.61 -4.75 -11.04
CA HIS A 100 20.27 -3.37 -11.39
C HIS A 100 19.54 -2.71 -10.22
N VAL A 101 20.35 -2.12 -9.35
CA VAL A 101 19.90 -1.27 -8.24
C VAL A 101 19.51 0.09 -8.82
N LYS A 102 18.21 0.36 -8.94
CA LYS A 102 17.72 1.66 -9.39
C LYS A 102 17.60 2.61 -8.19
N LYS A 103 18.39 3.68 -8.19
CA LYS A 103 18.30 4.75 -7.19
C LYS A 103 17.53 5.93 -7.75
N ILE A 104 16.56 6.43 -7.00
CA ILE A 104 15.67 7.53 -7.40
C ILE A 104 15.66 8.56 -6.27
N PHE A 105 16.04 9.80 -6.58
CA PHE A 105 15.87 10.91 -5.65
C PHE A 105 14.42 11.41 -5.70
N ILE A 106 13.82 11.63 -4.53
CA ILE A 106 12.44 12.08 -4.37
C ILE A 106 12.42 13.23 -3.36
N GLU A 107 12.03 14.43 -3.83
CA GLU A 107 11.91 15.62 -2.97
C GLU A 107 10.83 15.44 -1.91
N LYS A 108 9.71 14.79 -2.24
CA LYS A 108 8.60 14.53 -1.32
C LYS A 108 7.97 13.17 -1.59
N LEU A 109 8.00 12.30 -0.58
CA LEU A 109 7.41 10.95 -0.65
C LEU A 109 6.30 10.81 0.39
N LYS A 110 5.10 10.38 -0.04
CA LYS A 110 3.99 10.02 0.85
C LYS A 110 3.88 8.50 0.92
N ILE A 111 3.96 7.95 2.13
CA ILE A 111 3.73 6.53 2.40
C ILE A 111 2.40 6.41 3.14
N VAL A 112 1.52 5.56 2.63
CA VAL A 112 0.28 5.17 3.33
C VAL A 112 0.30 3.67 3.50
N ALA A 113 0.28 3.21 4.76
CA ALA A 113 0.41 1.80 5.10
C ALA A 113 -0.76 1.38 6.00
N CYS A 114 -1.55 0.43 5.52
CA CYS A 114 -2.59 -0.21 6.33
C CYS A 114 -1.96 -1.33 7.16
N GLU A 115 -2.48 -1.55 8.37
CA GLU A 115 -2.10 -2.70 9.17
C GLU A 115 -2.35 -4.00 8.41
N ALA A 116 -1.28 -4.78 8.20
CA ALA A 116 -1.38 -6.13 7.68
C ALA A 116 -1.90 -7.05 8.79
N LYS A 117 -3.06 -7.66 8.57
CA LYS A 117 -3.57 -8.67 9.50
C LYS A 117 -2.83 -9.98 9.29
N ASP A 118 -2.01 -10.31 10.28
CA ASP A 118 -1.28 -11.56 10.36
C ASP A 118 -2.22 -12.64 10.92
N GLU A 119 -2.66 -13.60 10.08
CA GLU A 119 -3.58 -14.69 10.48
C GLU A 119 -3.06 -15.48 11.71
N LYS A 120 -1.72 -15.52 11.89
CA LYS A 120 -1.05 -16.12 13.05
C LYS A 120 -1.20 -15.30 14.34
N ARG A 121 -1.35 -13.98 14.25
CA ARG A 121 -1.59 -13.11 15.42
C ARG A 121 -3.05 -13.15 15.86
N GLU A 122 -4.00 -13.18 14.92
CA GLU A 122 -5.43 -13.28 15.25
C GLU A 122 -5.79 -14.62 15.91
N SER A 123 -5.20 -15.73 15.45
CA SER A 123 -5.40 -17.04 16.07
C SER A 123 -4.83 -17.15 17.49
N LYS A 124 -3.72 -16.46 17.79
CA LYS A 124 -3.17 -16.34 19.15
C LYS A 124 -4.02 -15.43 20.05
N ALA A 125 -4.53 -14.32 19.52
CA ALA A 125 -5.40 -13.40 20.26
C ALA A 125 -6.73 -14.05 20.65
N ARG A 126 -7.35 -14.82 19.74
CA ARG A 126 -8.59 -15.57 20.01
C ARG A 126 -8.40 -16.66 21.07
N LYS A 127 -7.28 -17.39 21.02
CA LYS A 127 -6.96 -18.42 22.04
C LYS A 127 -6.73 -17.82 23.43
N LYS A 128 -6.15 -16.62 23.51
CA LYS A 128 -5.92 -15.92 24.78
C LYS A 128 -7.24 -15.44 25.39
N GLN A 129 -8.11 -14.82 24.60
CA GLN A 129 -9.44 -14.40 25.06
C GLN A 129 -10.33 -15.56 25.54
N SER A 130 -10.24 -16.74 24.91
CA SER A 130 -10.98 -17.92 25.39
C SER A 130 -10.46 -18.50 26.71
N MET A 131 -9.18 -18.25 27.06
CA MET A 131 -8.61 -18.65 28.34
C MET A 131 -8.98 -17.68 29.47
N ASP A 132 -9.07 -16.38 29.18
CA ASP A 132 -9.37 -15.35 30.18
C ASP A 132 -10.87 -15.28 30.57
N LEU A 133 -11.77 -15.96 29.82
CA LEU A 133 -13.21 -16.05 30.09
C LEU A 133 -13.62 -17.36 30.80
N GLY A 134 -12.64 -18.16 31.20
CA GLY A 134 -12.81 -19.52 31.72
C GLY A 134 -12.53 -19.72 33.20
N ASP A 135 -12.56 -18.66 34.02
CA ASP A 135 -12.58 -18.72 35.50
C ASP A 135 -13.90 -18.12 36.04
#